data_AF-A0A2E1ZBJ1-F1
#
_entry.id   AF-A0A2E1ZBJ1-F1
#
_cell.length_a   1.000
_cell.length_b   1.000
_cell.length_c   1.000
_cell.angle_alpha   90.00
_cell.angle_beta   90.00
_cell.angle_gamma   90.00
#
_symmetry.space_group_name_H-M   'P 1'
#
loop_
_entity.id
_entity.type
_entity.pdbx_description
1 polymer ?
#
loop_
_entity_poly.entity_id
_entity_poly.type
_entity_poly.pdbx_seq_one_letter_code
_entity_poly.pdbx_strand_id
1 'polypeptide(L)'
;MTKRISILILAMVIVVVIVLIVLISTQGVFNLSGTEEESEDQIIATALIERRDLRTFEKIDGVLEYGSEVQVLPSHNGILTYIISEGEDIYRGTVLFKYYKEVTELEFLTADNQIAAAESSVAQAEAALELLTSGPTDA
;
A
#
# COMPACT_ATOMS: atom_id res chain seq x y z
N MET A 1 -78.92 91.35 6.21
CA MET A 1 -78.88 89.98 6.77
C MET A 1 -77.87 89.03 6.07
N THR A 2 -77.11 89.46 5.07
CA THR A 2 -76.24 88.58 4.26
C THR A 2 -74.83 88.35 4.82
N LYS A 3 -74.26 89.32 5.56
CA LYS A 3 -72.88 89.24 6.09
C LYS A 3 -72.67 88.16 7.17
N ARG A 4 -73.68 87.89 8.01
CA ARG A 4 -73.59 86.88 9.10
C ARG A 4 -73.66 85.44 8.58
N ILE A 5 -74.40 85.22 7.49
CA ILE A 5 -74.53 83.90 6.84
C ILE A 5 -73.23 83.53 6.11
N SER A 6 -72.57 84.49 5.45
CA SER A 6 -71.28 84.25 4.78
C SER A 6 -70.15 83.84 5.74
N ILE A 7 -70.16 84.38 6.97
CA ILE A 7 -69.16 84.03 8.01
C ILE A 7 -69.39 82.61 8.52
N LEU A 8 -70.66 82.20 8.71
CA LEU A 8 -71.00 80.85 9.13
C LEU A 8 -70.62 79.80 8.07
N ILE A 9 -70.84 80.10 6.79
CA ILE A 9 -70.44 79.22 5.68
C ILE A 9 -68.92 79.10 5.61
N LEU A 10 -68.19 80.21 5.73
CA LEU A 10 -66.72 80.20 5.72
C LEU A 10 -66.15 79.39 6.89
N ALA A 11 -66.71 79.55 8.09
CA ALA A 11 -66.30 78.78 9.26
C ALA A 11 -66.55 77.27 9.07
N MET A 12 -67.68 76.88 8.49
CA MET A 12 -67.98 75.47 8.20
C MET A 12 -67.01 74.89 7.17
N VAL A 13 -66.67 75.63 6.11
CA VAL A 13 -65.69 75.17 5.10
C VAL A 13 -64.31 74.96 5.72
N ILE A 14 -63.87 75.86 6.60
CA ILE A 14 -62.57 75.72 7.28
C ILE A 14 -62.54 74.45 8.14
N VAL A 15 -63.62 74.17 8.88
CA VAL A 15 -63.71 72.95 9.70
C VAL A 15 -63.65 71.69 8.83
N VAL A 16 -64.34 71.68 7.69
CA VAL A 16 -64.31 70.54 6.75
C VAL A 16 -62.91 70.30 6.19
N VAL A 17 -62.18 71.36 5.83
CA VAL A 17 -60.80 71.24 5.32
C VAL A 17 -59.85 70.65 6.39
N ILE A 18 -59.97 71.08 7.64
CA ILE A 18 -59.15 70.56 8.74
C ILE A 18 -59.40 69.07 8.95
N VAL A 19 -60.68 68.64 8.96
CA VAL A 19 -61.05 67.22 9.10
C VAL A 19 -60.48 66.38 7.95
N LEU A 20 -60.50 66.92 6.73
CA LEU A 20 -59.93 66.27 5.54
C LEU A 20 -58.41 66.08 5.64
N ILE A 21 -57.68 67.10 6.12
CA ILE A 21 -56.22 67.02 6.32
C ILE A 21 -55.88 65.95 7.37
N VAL A 22 -56.64 65.89 8.48
CA VAL A 22 -56.44 64.89 9.54
C VAL A 22 -56.72 63.47 9.03
N LEU A 23 -57.78 63.28 8.24
CA LEU A 23 -58.09 61.98 7.63
C LEU A 23 -56.99 61.51 6.66
N ILE A 24 -56.47 62.41 5.83
CA ILE A 24 -55.40 62.07 4.88
C ILE A 24 -54.09 61.73 5.61
N SER A 25 -53.77 62.45 6.68
CA SER A 25 -52.55 62.21 7.48
C SER A 25 -52.61 60.88 8.25
N THR A 26 -53.77 60.54 8.83
CA THR A 26 -53.94 59.29 9.61
C THR A 26 -54.03 58.03 8.75
N GLN A 27 -54.49 58.14 7.50
CA GLN A 27 -54.64 56.99 6.60
C GLN A 27 -53.37 56.64 5.81
N GLY A 28 -52.25 57.35 6.03
CA GLY A 28 -50.96 57.00 5.42
C GLY A 28 -50.93 57.05 3.88
N VAL A 29 -51.90 57.72 3.25
CA VAL A 29 -52.09 57.76 1.78
C VAL A 29 -51.04 58.66 1.09
N PHE A 30 -50.34 59.52 1.83
CA PHE A 30 -49.19 60.30 1.35
C PHE A 30 -47.88 59.77 1.94
N ASN A 31 -47.35 58.69 1.38
CA ASN A 31 -46.01 58.19 1.69
C ASN A 31 -45.01 58.77 0.67
N LEU A 32 -44.47 59.97 0.97
CA LEU A 32 -43.46 60.67 0.17
C LEU A 32 -42.06 60.45 0.76
N SER A 33 -41.61 59.19 0.82
CA SER A 33 -40.21 58.85 1.12
C SER A 33 -39.58 58.15 -0.08
N GLY A 34 -38.53 58.74 -0.63
CA GLY A 34 -37.84 58.26 -1.82
C GLY A 34 -37.01 56.99 -1.59
N THR A 35 -37.00 56.16 -2.64
CA THR A 35 -35.93 55.29 -3.17
C THR A 35 -34.83 54.79 -2.24
N GLU A 36 -34.70 53.47 -2.13
CA GLU A 36 -33.41 52.76 -2.28
C GLU A 36 -33.65 51.44 -3.03
N GLU A 37 -33.01 51.27 -4.20
CA GLU A 37 -32.90 50.00 -4.91
C GLU A 37 -31.87 49.12 -4.16
N GLU A 38 -32.28 47.98 -3.62
CA GLU A 38 -31.36 47.02 -3.01
C GLU A 38 -30.52 46.33 -4.10
N SER A 39 -29.22 46.65 -4.15
CA SER A 39 -28.24 45.81 -4.82
C SER A 39 -27.94 44.58 -3.94
N GLU A 40 -28.41 43.40 -4.34
CA GLU A 40 -28.03 42.14 -3.72
C GLU A 40 -26.52 41.87 -3.93
N ASP A 41 -25.72 42.29 -2.96
CA ASP A 41 -24.33 41.84 -2.82
C ASP A 41 -24.36 40.35 -2.44
N GLN A 42 -24.34 39.46 -3.43
CA GLN A 42 -24.19 38.02 -3.17
C GLN A 42 -22.80 37.76 -2.61
N ILE A 43 -22.73 37.58 -1.29
CA ILE A 43 -21.51 37.25 -0.56
C ILE A 43 -21.04 35.84 -0.99
N ILE A 44 -20.04 35.77 -1.88
CA ILE A 44 -19.42 34.51 -2.27
C ILE A 44 -18.45 34.08 -1.16
N ALA A 45 -18.78 32.99 -0.47
CA ALA A 45 -17.90 32.41 0.56
C ALA A 45 -16.67 31.77 -0.10
N THR A 46 -15.50 32.41 0.06
CA THR A 46 -14.20 31.86 -0.37
C THR A 46 -13.42 31.30 0.81
N ALA A 47 -12.70 30.20 0.62
CA ALA A 47 -11.77 29.65 1.61
C ALA A 47 -10.32 29.85 1.15
N LEU A 48 -9.44 30.28 2.06
CA LEU A 48 -8.01 30.40 1.79
C LEU A 48 -7.37 29.01 1.77
N ILE A 49 -6.76 28.64 0.64
CA ILE A 49 -6.06 27.36 0.48
C ILE A 49 -4.56 27.58 0.73
N GLU A 50 -3.99 26.79 1.62
CA GLU A 50 -2.56 26.78 1.91
C GLU A 50 -1.87 25.63 1.17
N ARG A 51 -0.66 25.87 0.64
CA ARG A 51 0.15 24.80 0.06
C ARG A 51 0.70 23.93 1.20
N ARG A 52 0.08 22.78 1.42
CA ARG A 52 0.50 21.76 2.38
C ARG A 52 0.75 20.43 1.68
N ASP A 53 1.63 19.63 2.26
CA ASP A 53 1.85 18.25 1.88
C ASP A 53 0.65 17.36 2.26
N LEU A 54 0.14 16.58 1.32
CA LEU A 54 -1.05 15.74 1.47
C LEU A 54 -0.71 14.25 1.68
N ARG A 55 0.55 13.92 2.00
CA ARG A 55 0.95 12.53 2.30
C ARG A 55 0.05 11.93 3.37
N THR A 56 -0.58 10.82 3.01
CA THR A 56 -1.38 9.99 3.91
C THR A 56 -0.62 8.69 4.14
N PHE A 57 -0.41 8.33 5.40
CA PHE A 57 0.21 7.06 5.76
C PHE A 57 -0.89 6.04 6.04
N GLU A 58 -0.90 4.95 5.28
CA GLU A 58 -1.78 3.82 5.51
C GLU A 58 -1.02 2.77 6.33
N LYS A 59 -1.63 2.31 7.42
CA LYS A 59 -1.06 1.24 8.22
C LYS A 59 -1.41 -0.09 7.58
N ILE A 60 -0.39 -0.80 7.10
CA ILE A 60 -0.54 -2.15 6.58
C ILE A 60 -0.11 -3.11 7.68
N ASP A 61 -1.02 -3.98 8.10
CA ASP A 61 -0.74 -5.06 9.02
C ASP A 61 -0.47 -6.34 8.21
N GLY A 62 0.56 -7.10 8.60
CA GLY A 62 0.97 -8.32 7.92
C GLY A 62 2.03 -9.07 8.72
N VAL A 63 2.34 -10.30 8.29
CA VAL A 63 3.42 -11.10 8.85
C VAL A 63 4.59 -11.06 7.87
N LEU A 64 5.80 -10.86 8.37
CA LEU A 64 7.01 -10.95 7.56
C LEU A 64 7.36 -12.41 7.33
N GLU A 65 7.48 -12.80 6.07
CA GLU A 65 7.95 -14.13 5.68
C GLU A 65 9.46 -14.14 5.46
N TYR A 66 10.06 -15.33 5.58
CA TYR A 66 11.46 -15.52 5.21
C TYR A 66 11.62 -15.40 3.69
N GLY A 67 12.71 -14.76 3.25
CA GLY A 67 12.96 -14.54 1.82
C GLY A 67 13.14 -15.84 1.02
N SER A 68 13.60 -16.91 1.67
CA SER A 68 13.65 -18.25 1.10
C SER A 68 13.68 -19.29 2.21
N GLU A 69 12.85 -20.32 2.11
CA GLU A 69 12.91 -21.49 2.98
C GLU A 69 13.60 -22.64 2.23
N VAL A 70 14.57 -23.28 2.89
CA VAL A 70 15.26 -24.46 2.36
C VAL A 70 15.22 -25.55 3.41
N GLN A 71 14.59 -26.67 3.07
CA GLN A 71 14.62 -27.87 3.89
C GLN A 71 15.84 -28.70 3.51
N VAL A 72 16.70 -28.96 4.50
CA VAL A 72 17.88 -29.82 4.32
C VAL A 72 17.59 -31.16 4.93
N LEU A 73 17.51 -32.18 4.08
CA LEU A 73 17.25 -33.56 4.47
C LEU A 73 18.50 -34.42 4.30
N PRO A 74 18.72 -35.41 5.18
CA PRO A 74 19.82 -36.35 5.01
C PRO A 74 19.59 -37.25 3.80
N SER A 75 20.64 -37.47 3.01
CA SER A 75 20.61 -38.42 1.89
C SER A 75 20.69 -39.88 2.33
N HIS A 76 21.20 -40.15 3.54
CA HIS A 76 21.45 -41.50 4.05
C HIS A 76 21.05 -41.61 5.51
N ASN A 77 20.71 -42.84 5.91
CA ASN A 77 20.42 -43.16 7.30
C ASN A 77 21.71 -43.42 8.08
N GLY A 78 21.71 -43.08 9.36
CA GLY A 78 22.81 -43.31 10.28
C GLY A 78 22.50 -42.76 11.66
N ILE A 79 23.49 -42.79 12.55
CA ILE A 79 23.42 -42.21 13.89
C ILE A 79 23.85 -40.74 13.79
N LEU A 80 22.99 -39.81 14.19
CA LEU A 80 23.34 -38.39 14.25
C LEU A 80 24.42 -38.16 15.31
N THR A 81 25.60 -37.74 14.90
CA THR A 81 26.75 -37.51 15.80
C THR A 81 27.01 -36.04 16.06
N TYR A 82 26.51 -35.17 15.20
CA TYR A 82 26.65 -33.73 15.32
C TYR A 82 25.45 -33.05 14.67
N ILE A 83 24.97 -32.00 15.33
CA ILE A 83 23.99 -31.06 14.79
C ILE A 83 24.39 -29.65 15.24
N ILE A 84 24.21 -28.68 14.36
CA ILE A 84 24.42 -27.27 14.65
C ILE A 84 23.38 -26.73 15.64
N SER A 85 23.71 -25.65 16.35
CA SER A 85 22.77 -25.01 17.28
C SER A 85 21.67 -24.27 16.52
N GLU A 86 20.45 -24.32 17.04
CA GLU A 86 19.34 -23.57 16.47
C GLU A 86 19.55 -22.06 16.64
N GLY A 87 19.18 -21.28 15.61
CA GLY A 87 19.31 -19.83 15.60
C GLY A 87 20.71 -19.30 15.27
N GLU A 88 21.66 -20.17 14.92
CA GLU A 88 23.00 -19.78 14.50
C GLU A 88 23.04 -19.28 13.04
N ASP A 89 23.83 -18.24 12.78
CA ASP A 89 24.06 -17.75 11.42
C ASP A 89 24.96 -18.70 10.64
N ILE A 90 24.47 -19.21 9.51
CA ILE A 90 25.18 -20.18 8.67
C ILE A 90 25.55 -19.59 7.31
N TYR A 91 26.71 -20.03 6.79
CA TYR A 91 27.14 -19.71 5.44
C TYR A 91 26.91 -20.91 4.51
N ARG A 92 26.90 -20.64 3.20
CA ARG A 92 26.83 -21.70 2.20
C ARG A 92 28.03 -22.64 2.36
N GLY A 93 27.75 -23.93 2.52
CA GLY A 93 28.76 -24.97 2.72
C GLY A 93 29.05 -25.29 4.19
N THR A 94 28.43 -24.59 5.15
CA THR A 94 28.49 -24.97 6.57
C THR A 94 27.87 -26.34 6.79
N VAL A 95 28.53 -27.17 7.59
CA VAL A 95 28.02 -28.50 7.96
C VAL A 95 26.91 -28.33 9.00
N LEU A 96 25.68 -28.70 8.62
CA LEU A 96 24.52 -28.62 9.52
C LEU A 96 24.40 -29.82 10.44
N PHE A 97 24.74 -31.01 9.93
CA PHE A 97 24.70 -32.25 10.68
C PHE A 97 25.73 -33.25 10.16
N LYS A 98 26.15 -34.19 11.01
CA LYS A 98 26.97 -35.35 10.63
C LYS A 98 26.31 -36.63 11.09
N TYR A 99 26.35 -37.64 10.21
CA TYR A 99 25.91 -38.99 10.52
C TYR A 99 27.11 -39.92 10.58
N TYR A 100 27.08 -40.82 11.56
CA TYR A 100 27.92 -42.00 11.57
C TYR A 100 27.11 -43.18 11.05
N LYS A 101 27.62 -43.83 10.00
CA LYS A 101 27.13 -45.13 9.54
C LYS A 101 28.29 -46.10 9.71
N GLU A 102 28.06 -47.17 10.46
CA GLU A 102 28.97 -48.30 10.47
C GLU A 102 28.84 -49.04 9.14
N VAL A 103 29.95 -49.12 8.40
CA VAL A 103 30.03 -49.88 7.16
C VAL A 103 30.38 -51.31 7.55
N THR A 104 29.60 -52.27 7.08
CA THR A 104 29.85 -53.69 7.37
C THR A 104 31.10 -54.17 6.64
N GLU A 105 31.81 -55.15 7.22
CA GLU A 105 33.00 -55.76 6.60
C GLU A 105 32.69 -56.35 5.21
N LEU A 106 31.44 -56.80 5.00
CA LEU A 106 30.94 -57.26 3.70
C LEU A 106 30.83 -56.12 2.67
N GLU A 107 30.34 -54.95 3.05
CA GLU A 107 30.27 -53.77 2.17
C GLU A 107 31.69 -53.32 1.77
N PHE A 108 32.63 -53.33 2.71
CA PHE A 108 34.03 -53.01 2.45
C PHE A 108 34.67 -54.01 1.49
N LEU A 109 34.54 -55.31 1.77
CA LEU A 109 35.05 -56.38 0.90
C LEU A 109 34.43 -56.33 -0.50
N THR A 110 33.15 -55.96 -0.60
CA THR A 110 32.48 -55.81 -1.90
C THR A 110 33.05 -54.65 -2.69
N ALA A 111 33.30 -53.50 -2.05
CA ALA A 111 33.91 -52.34 -2.68
C ALA A 111 35.34 -52.64 -3.16
N ASP A 112 36.16 -53.29 -2.33
CA ASP A 112 37.53 -53.68 -2.70
C ASP A 112 37.55 -54.62 -3.91
N ASN A 113 36.67 -55.62 -3.94
CA ASN A 113 36.56 -56.52 -5.08
C ASN A 113 36.13 -55.78 -6.36
N GLN A 114 35.25 -54.78 -6.26
CA GLN A 114 34.85 -53.95 -7.41
C GLN A 114 36.01 -53.09 -7.93
N ILE A 115 36.82 -52.52 -7.03
CA ILE A 115 38.00 -51.74 -7.39
C ILE A 115 39.02 -52.64 -8.09
N ALA A 116 39.36 -53.79 -7.50
CA ALA A 116 40.31 -54.73 -8.09
C ALA A 116 39.86 -55.25 -9.48
N ALA A 117 38.55 -55.51 -9.65
CA ALA A 117 37.99 -55.89 -10.94
C ALA A 117 38.08 -54.76 -11.98
N ALA A 118 37.83 -53.52 -11.57
CA ALA A 118 37.95 -52.34 -12.44
C ALA A 118 39.41 -52.11 -12.85
N GLU A 119 40.36 -52.19 -11.91
CA GLU A 119 41.79 -52.06 -12.18
C GLU A 119 42.28 -53.13 -13.17
N SER A 120 41.88 -54.39 -12.98
CA SER A 120 42.19 -55.47 -13.92
C SER A 120 41.61 -55.19 -15.33
N SER A 121 40.39 -54.66 -15.40
CA SER A 121 39.76 -54.29 -16.66
C SER A 121 40.49 -53.15 -17.38
N VAL A 122 40.97 -52.15 -16.63
CA VAL A 122 41.79 -51.05 -17.17
C VAL A 122 43.12 -51.60 -17.69
N ALA A 123 43.82 -52.42 -16.91
CA ALA A 123 45.10 -53.01 -17.32
C ALA A 123 44.97 -53.86 -18.60
N GLN A 124 43.89 -54.63 -18.74
CA GLN A 124 43.60 -55.38 -19.96
C GLN A 124 43.34 -54.47 -21.16
N ALA A 125 42.59 -53.38 -20.97
CA ALA A 125 42.33 -52.41 -22.02
C ALA A 125 43.60 -51.67 -22.45
N GLU A 126 44.47 -51.32 -21.51
CA GLU A 126 45.77 -50.71 -21.77
C GLU A 126 46.68 -51.65 -22.57
N ALA A 127 46.78 -52.92 -22.17
CA ALA A 127 47.56 -53.92 -22.90
C ALA A 127 47.02 -54.14 -24.33
N ALA A 128 45.69 -54.17 -24.50
CA ALA A 128 45.06 -54.27 -25.81
C ALA A 128 45.33 -53.03 -26.68
N LEU A 129 45.29 -51.84 -26.09
CA LEU A 129 45.62 -50.59 -26.78
C LEU A 129 47.09 -50.56 -27.21
N GLU A 130 48.00 -50.98 -26.34
CA GLU A 130 49.42 -51.10 -26.65
C GLU A 130 49.65 -52.03 -27.84
N LEU A 131 49.03 -53.21 -27.86
CA LEU A 131 49.10 -54.14 -29.00
C LEU A 131 48.58 -53.54 -30.32
N LEU A 132 47.51 -52.73 -30.26
CA LEU A 132 46.93 -52.09 -31.45
C LEU A 132 47.76 -50.89 -31.94
N THR A 133 48.55 -50.26 -31.07
CA THR A 133 49.34 -49.06 -31.37
C THR A 133 50.81 -49.37 -31.64
N SER A 134 51.33 -50.49 -31.14
CA SER A 134 52.56 -51.10 -31.64
C SER A 134 52.28 -51.51 -33.08
N GLY A 135 52.87 -50.79 -34.05
CA GLY A 135 52.72 -51.10 -35.48
C GLY A 135 53.08 -52.55 -35.82
N PRO A 136 52.85 -53.01 -37.06
CA PRO A 136 53.03 -54.42 -37.42
C PRO A 136 54.42 -54.89 -37.00
N THR A 137 54.46 -55.83 -36.07
CA THR A 137 55.68 -56.52 -35.68
C THR A 137 56.22 -57.22 -36.91
N ASP A 138 57.41 -56.79 -37.36
CA ASP A 138 58.14 -57.40 -38.47
C ASP A 138 58.35 -58.90 -38.14
N ALA A 139 57.54 -59.73 -38.79
CA ALA A 139 57.64 -61.19 -38.77
C ALA A 139 58.54 -61.69 -39.90
#